data_AF-A0A9P8ZID3-F1
#
_entry.id   AF-A0A9P8ZID3-F1
#
_cell.length_a   1.000
_cell.length_b   1.000
_cell.length_c   1.000
_cell.angle_alpha   90.00
_cell.angle_beta   90.00
_cell.angle_gamma   90.00
#
_symmetry.space_group_name_H-M   'P 1'
#
loop_
_entity.id
_entity.type
_entity.pdbx_description
1 polymer ?
#
loop_
_entity_poly.entity_id
_entity_poly.type
_entity_poly.pdbx_seq_one_letter_code
_entity_poly.pdbx_strand_id
1 'polypeptide(L)'
;MRDEDFKLSNVAEQLARDDPGAFRAKYGDYFIAGATYAVKYAAFVVHTEEDKQRRNNFNLHMNVGVEHFGMEVARTLDKHNVQMKYQVSIQAQNLGRLKEEARPPLRNYKNPPTLAAAANFAEWYIDPSNVEGIEVVAHLHPYSRLAGVELPFAVPVPRKTLDELDELRDKLRELYDVANLIPTFDPMPTPVWDLMSKKRTLFRLVDDKRVFIAHDQDLRSNFNVLAQCHIEEFQEFRRICTFWQLVNESKTDEPADGLVGYRNERAGGSRLFGCMHGTDDVKVVEWEKRQVRLDGSTSEEILLADIKVPQGTHIVGWSVSTDNRDGIWKQHSPHIIFSTLPQIKFYRVKKRRWPLPWNSEHCTYTVHVYAVQNNKYFSALCDTPPEDME
;
A
#
# COMPACT_ATOMS: atom_id res chain seq x y z
N MET A 1 39.60 10.56 32.00
CA MET A 1 40.75 10.09 31.21
C MET A 1 40.67 10.77 29.85
N ARG A 2 41.81 11.08 29.23
CA ARG A 2 41.87 11.57 27.86
C ARG A 2 42.02 10.38 26.91
N ASP A 3 41.58 10.51 25.66
CA ASP A 3 41.67 9.43 24.65
C ASP A 3 43.11 8.92 24.46
N GLU A 4 44.11 9.78 24.72
CA GLU A 4 45.55 9.48 24.69
C GLU A 4 46.01 8.45 25.74
N ASP A 5 45.20 8.22 26.79
CA ASP A 5 45.51 7.27 27.87
C ASP A 5 45.18 5.81 27.47
N PHE A 6 44.46 5.61 26.35
CA PHE A 6 44.04 4.30 25.86
C PHE A 6 44.94 3.81 24.71
N LYS A 7 45.29 2.53 24.72
CA LYS A 7 46.09 1.88 23.67
C LYS A 7 45.52 0.51 23.34
N LEU A 8 45.56 0.12 22.07
CA LEU A 8 45.32 -1.26 21.67
C LEU A 8 46.45 -2.15 22.18
N SER A 9 46.14 -3.41 22.51
CA SER A 9 47.17 -4.41 22.68
C SER A 9 47.80 -4.74 21.33
N ASN A 10 49.05 -5.21 21.30
CA ASN A 10 49.75 -5.56 20.05
C ASN A 10 48.93 -6.53 19.18
N VAL A 11 48.22 -7.49 19.80
CA VAL A 11 47.37 -8.45 19.10
C VAL A 11 46.14 -7.77 18.47
N ALA A 12 45.54 -6.82 19.19
CA ALA A 12 44.39 -6.07 18.70
C ALA A 12 44.81 -5.08 17.59
N GLU A 13 45.95 -4.43 17.72
CA GLU A 13 46.52 -3.53 16.71
C GLU A 13 46.89 -4.28 15.43
N GLN A 14 47.55 -5.44 15.54
CA GLN A 14 47.88 -6.26 14.37
C GLN A 14 46.61 -6.77 13.68
N LEU A 15 45.61 -7.23 14.44
CA LEU A 15 44.34 -7.65 13.86
C LEU A 15 43.59 -6.49 13.19
N ALA A 16 43.61 -5.28 13.78
CA ALA A 16 43.01 -4.10 13.18
C ALA A 16 43.64 -3.70 11.83
N ARG A 17 44.95 -3.94 11.67
CA ARG A 17 45.69 -3.69 10.42
C ARG A 17 45.48 -4.78 9.37
N ASP A 18 45.60 -6.03 9.78
CA ASP A 18 45.61 -7.17 8.86
C ASP A 18 44.19 -7.53 8.39
N ASP A 19 43.20 -7.44 9.28
CA ASP A 19 41.79 -7.73 9.00
C ASP A 19 40.85 -6.89 9.89
N PRO A 20 40.49 -5.67 9.43
CA PRO A 20 39.55 -4.78 10.14
C PRO A 20 38.18 -5.44 10.42
N GLY A 21 37.75 -6.39 9.59
CA GLY A 21 36.48 -7.10 9.76
C GLY A 21 36.53 -8.06 10.94
N ALA A 22 37.56 -8.90 11.01
CA ALA A 22 37.78 -9.81 12.14
C ALA A 22 38.05 -9.06 13.45
N PHE A 23 38.73 -7.90 13.39
CA PHE A 23 38.89 -7.02 14.55
C PHE A 23 37.54 -6.58 15.12
N ARG A 24 36.65 -6.02 14.28
CA ARG A 24 35.33 -5.54 14.72
C ARG A 24 34.46 -6.66 15.27
N ALA A 25 34.50 -7.84 14.64
CA ALA A 25 33.77 -9.01 15.12
C ALA A 25 34.21 -9.44 16.53
N LYS A 26 35.49 -9.25 16.87
CA LYS A 26 36.07 -9.66 18.16
C LYS A 26 35.97 -8.59 19.25
N TYR A 27 36.20 -7.32 18.91
CA TYR A 27 36.36 -6.23 19.88
C TYR A 27 35.28 -5.14 19.79
N GLY A 28 34.39 -5.20 18.79
CA GLY A 28 33.40 -4.17 18.50
C GLY A 28 33.97 -2.92 17.83
N ASP A 29 33.11 -1.93 17.58
CA ASP A 29 33.49 -0.65 16.95
C ASP A 29 33.90 0.43 17.97
N TYR A 30 33.54 0.24 19.25
CA TYR A 30 33.74 1.20 20.32
C TYR A 30 34.41 0.57 21.54
N PHE A 31 35.16 1.37 22.28
CA PHE A 31 35.64 1.03 23.62
C PHE A 31 35.01 1.94 24.66
N ILE A 32 34.99 1.47 25.90
CA ILE A 32 34.49 2.24 27.05
C ILE A 32 35.65 3.11 27.56
N ALA A 33 35.61 4.41 27.27
CA ALA A 33 36.63 5.38 27.69
C ALA A 33 36.44 5.88 29.13
N GLY A 34 35.31 5.53 29.75
CA GLY A 34 34.99 5.86 31.13
C GLY A 34 33.64 5.27 31.52
N ALA A 35 33.51 4.88 32.79
CA ALA A 35 32.26 4.43 33.36
C ALA A 35 32.14 5.01 34.78
N THR A 36 30.97 5.55 35.11
CA THR A 36 30.60 5.91 36.49
C THR A 36 29.55 4.93 36.98
N TYR A 37 29.67 4.53 38.24
CA TYR A 37 28.81 3.56 38.89
C TYR A 37 27.40 4.13 39.15
N ALA A 38 26.36 3.33 38.90
CA ALA A 38 24.98 3.72 39.20
C ALA A 38 24.12 2.53 39.62
N VAL A 39 22.96 2.85 40.18
CA VAL A 39 21.91 1.89 40.50
C VAL A 39 20.72 2.16 39.59
N LYS A 40 20.27 1.13 38.86
CA LYS A 40 19.13 1.23 37.95
C LYS A 40 17.94 0.48 38.53
N TYR A 41 16.83 1.19 38.66
CA TYR A 41 15.53 0.64 38.97
C TYR A 41 14.63 0.74 37.73
N ALA A 42 14.10 -0.38 37.27
CA ALA A 42 13.10 -0.42 36.22
C ALA A 42 11.86 -1.17 36.73
N ALA A 43 10.70 -0.54 36.61
CA ALA A 43 9.41 -1.18 36.80
C ALA A 43 8.76 -1.40 35.43
N PHE A 44 8.41 -2.65 35.15
CA PHE A 44 7.70 -3.05 33.96
C PHE A 44 6.23 -3.32 34.32
N VAL A 45 5.32 -2.71 33.56
CA VAL A 45 3.88 -2.92 33.72
C VAL A 45 3.39 -3.73 32.53
N VAL A 46 2.85 -4.92 32.81
CA VAL A 46 2.32 -5.83 31.80
C VAL A 46 0.82 -5.89 31.95
N HIS A 47 0.09 -5.55 30.89
CA HIS A 47 -1.36 -5.73 30.83
C HIS A 47 -1.70 -7.15 30.43
N THR A 48 -2.56 -7.81 31.21
CA THR A 48 -3.01 -9.18 30.90
C THR A 48 -4.33 -9.21 30.12
N GLU A 49 -4.94 -8.05 29.84
CA GLU A 49 -6.17 -7.92 29.05
C GLU A 49 -5.92 -7.24 27.68
N GLU A 50 -6.67 -7.70 26.66
CA GLU A 50 -6.54 -7.25 25.27
C GLU A 50 -7.42 -6.05 24.88
N ASP A 51 -8.18 -5.47 25.82
CA ASP A 51 -9.04 -4.31 25.53
C ASP A 51 -8.20 -3.08 25.14
N LYS A 52 -8.17 -2.82 23.83
CA LYS A 52 -7.40 -1.76 23.17
C LYS A 52 -7.82 -0.37 23.64
N GLN A 53 -9.11 -0.15 23.93
CA GLN A 53 -9.61 1.16 24.34
C GLN A 53 -9.14 1.51 25.75
N ARG A 54 -9.19 0.54 26.68
CA ARG A 54 -8.69 0.71 28.04
C ARG A 54 -7.17 0.88 28.09
N ARG A 55 -6.44 0.13 27.27
CA ARG A 55 -4.98 0.28 27.10
C ARG A 55 -4.59 1.66 26.59
N ASN A 56 -5.31 2.20 25.61
CA ASN A 56 -5.06 3.55 25.09
C ASN A 56 -5.32 4.63 26.14
N ASN A 57 -6.38 4.49 26.93
CA ASN A 57 -6.68 5.42 28.01
C ASN A 57 -5.59 5.41 29.10
N PHE A 58 -5.13 4.21 29.48
CA PHE A 58 -3.99 4.06 30.40
C PHE A 58 -2.71 4.71 29.87
N ASN A 59 -2.36 4.45 28.61
CA ASN A 59 -1.18 5.06 27.98
C ASN A 59 -1.27 6.58 27.94
N LEU A 60 -2.47 7.14 27.70
CA LEU A 60 -2.68 8.58 27.70
C LEU A 60 -2.46 9.19 29.09
N HIS A 61 -2.98 8.55 30.14
CA HIS A 61 -2.74 8.98 31.53
C HIS A 61 -1.29 8.78 31.98
N MET A 62 -0.64 7.70 31.55
CA MET A 62 0.79 7.47 31.80
C MET A 62 1.66 8.52 31.13
N ASN A 63 1.45 8.80 29.84
CA ASN A 63 2.24 9.74 29.06
C ASN A 63 2.24 11.16 29.63
N VAL A 64 1.13 11.58 30.24
CA VAL A 64 1.03 12.90 30.91
C VAL A 64 1.79 12.92 32.24
N GLY A 65 2.04 11.77 32.86
CA GLY A 65 2.66 11.64 34.18
C GLY A 65 4.10 11.10 34.20
N VAL A 66 4.68 10.64 33.08
CA VAL A 66 5.99 9.95 33.05
C VAL A 66 7.12 10.81 33.62
N GLU A 67 7.17 12.10 33.28
CA GLU A 67 8.23 13.02 33.74
C GLU A 67 8.13 13.33 35.25
N HIS A 68 6.96 13.10 35.87
CA HIS A 68 6.69 13.37 37.28
C HIS A 68 6.17 12.11 38.00
N PHE A 69 6.58 10.93 37.54
CA PHE A 69 6.06 9.68 38.07
C PHE A 69 6.55 9.44 39.50
N GLY A 70 5.72 9.80 40.47
CA GLY A 70 5.93 9.58 41.90
C GLY A 70 4.74 8.89 42.56
N MET A 71 4.77 8.78 43.88
CA MET A 71 3.75 8.07 44.67
C MET A 71 2.31 8.56 44.44
N GLU A 72 2.11 9.86 44.23
CA GLU A 72 0.79 10.46 44.00
C GLU A 72 0.19 10.07 42.64
N VAL A 73 1.02 10.15 41.59
CA VAL A 73 0.64 9.73 40.22
C VAL A 73 0.37 8.22 40.19
N ALA A 74 1.22 7.43 40.84
CA ALA A 74 1.07 5.98 40.93
C ALA A 74 -0.23 5.56 41.64
N ARG A 75 -0.61 6.22 42.74
CA ARG A 75 -1.88 5.97 43.44
C ARG A 75 -3.10 6.37 42.60
N THR A 76 -2.98 7.45 41.84
CA THR A 76 -4.05 7.90 40.95
C THR A 76 -4.28 6.86 39.86
N LEU A 77 -3.20 6.38 39.25
CA LEU A 77 -3.27 5.31 38.25
C LEU A 77 -3.80 4.00 38.86
N ASP A 78 -3.35 3.58 40.04
CA ASP A 78 -3.89 2.39 40.72
C ASP A 78 -5.42 2.49 40.90
N LYS A 79 -5.95 3.66 41.29
CA LYS A 79 -7.40 3.89 41.46
C LYS A 79 -8.17 3.84 40.14
N HIS A 80 -7.62 4.40 39.06
CA HIS A 80 -8.25 4.36 37.74
C HIS A 80 -8.22 2.95 37.13
N ASN A 81 -7.24 2.13 37.53
CA ASN A 81 -6.98 0.80 36.96
C ASN A 81 -7.45 -0.37 37.82
N VAL A 82 -8.23 -0.15 38.90
CA VAL A 82 -8.84 -1.23 39.72
C VAL A 82 -9.65 -2.22 38.86
N GLN A 83 -10.12 -1.78 37.68
CA GLN A 83 -10.90 -2.59 36.73
C GLN A 83 -10.06 -3.31 35.66
N MET A 84 -8.75 -3.03 35.53
CA MET A 84 -7.85 -3.69 34.58
C MET A 84 -6.93 -4.65 35.32
N LYS A 85 -6.83 -5.89 34.84
CA LYS A 85 -5.80 -6.81 35.32
C LYS A 85 -4.45 -6.42 34.70
N TYR A 86 -3.55 -5.92 35.53
CA TYR A 86 -2.16 -5.68 35.18
C TYR A 86 -1.24 -6.33 36.22
N GLN A 87 -0.06 -6.73 35.77
CA GLN A 87 1.00 -7.24 36.62
C GLN A 87 2.16 -6.27 36.56
N VAL A 88 2.71 -5.91 37.72
CA VAL A 88 3.93 -5.12 37.80
C VAL A 88 5.08 -6.06 38.13
N SER A 89 6.16 -5.95 37.36
CA SER A 89 7.41 -6.66 37.60
C SER A 89 8.51 -5.63 37.80
N ILE A 90 9.30 -5.80 38.86
CA ILE A 90 10.45 -4.93 39.13
C ILE A 90 11.71 -5.67 38.75
N GLN A 91 12.56 -4.99 38.00
CA GLN A 91 13.96 -5.35 37.85
C GLN A 91 14.79 -4.19 38.39
N ALA A 92 15.42 -4.40 39.55
CA ALA A 92 16.48 -3.52 40.00
C ALA A 92 17.81 -4.23 39.88
N GLN A 93 18.77 -3.52 39.32
CA GLN A 93 20.13 -4.00 39.17
C GLN A 93 21.05 -3.01 39.89
N ASN A 94 21.64 -3.46 40.99
CA ASN A 94 22.63 -2.68 41.71
C ASN A 94 23.99 -2.92 41.04
N LEU A 95 24.33 -2.04 40.11
CA LEU A 95 25.63 -2.09 39.40
C LEU A 95 26.64 -1.10 39.98
N GLY A 96 26.28 -0.36 41.03
CA GLY A 96 27.13 0.61 41.70
C GLY A 96 27.41 0.29 43.17
N ARG A 97 28.06 1.23 43.86
CA ARG A 97 28.36 1.13 45.29
C ARG A 97 27.17 1.63 46.09
N LEU A 98 26.53 0.72 46.83
CA LEU A 98 25.62 1.12 47.90
C LEU A 98 26.46 1.74 49.02
N LYS A 99 25.98 2.81 49.66
CA LYS A 99 26.59 3.27 50.91
C LYS A 99 26.52 2.12 51.93
N GLU A 100 27.57 1.95 52.73
CA GLU A 100 27.80 0.73 53.55
C GLU A 100 26.63 0.33 54.47
N GLU A 101 25.76 1.28 54.82
CA GLU A 101 24.59 1.07 55.68
C GLU A 101 23.26 0.91 54.92
N ALA A 102 23.23 1.21 53.62
CA ALA A 102 22.03 1.19 52.80
C ALA A 102 21.69 -0.26 52.36
N ARG A 103 20.54 -0.76 52.79
CA ARG A 103 20.03 -2.08 52.38
C ARG A 103 18.87 -1.91 51.41
N PRO A 104 18.97 -2.43 50.16
CA PRO A 104 17.88 -2.32 49.22
C PRO A 104 16.64 -3.06 49.76
N PRO A 105 15.44 -2.49 49.59
CA PRO A 105 14.20 -3.07 50.10
C PRO A 105 13.80 -4.38 49.38
N LEU A 106 14.51 -4.79 48.33
CA LEU A 106 14.08 -5.80 47.35
C LEU A 106 14.27 -7.28 47.70
N ARG A 107 14.53 -7.68 48.95
CA ARG A 107 14.73 -9.11 49.20
C ARG A 107 13.49 -9.99 48.94
N ASN A 108 12.26 -9.44 49.00
CA ASN A 108 11.03 -10.26 48.99
C ASN A 108 9.95 -9.91 47.95
N TYR A 109 10.10 -8.85 47.13
CA TYR A 109 9.01 -8.42 46.22
C TYR A 109 9.52 -8.10 44.80
N LYS A 110 9.68 -9.15 43.98
CA LYS A 110 9.94 -8.99 42.53
C LYS A 110 8.70 -8.56 41.74
N ASN A 111 7.51 -8.85 42.28
CA ASN A 111 6.22 -8.52 41.68
C ASN A 111 5.38 -7.74 42.69
N PRO A 112 5.55 -6.41 42.81
CA PRO A 112 4.69 -5.62 43.67
C PRO A 112 3.24 -5.71 43.19
N PRO A 113 2.25 -5.72 44.10
CA PRO A 113 0.85 -5.87 43.72
C PRO A 113 0.25 -4.62 43.05
N THR A 114 0.90 -3.45 43.15
CA THR A 114 0.38 -2.16 42.65
C THR A 114 1.49 -1.24 42.12
N LEU A 115 1.12 -0.22 41.33
CA LEU A 115 2.06 0.81 40.86
C LEU A 115 2.57 1.68 42.01
N ALA A 116 1.73 1.98 43.01
CA ALA A 116 2.16 2.71 44.21
C ALA A 116 3.23 1.94 44.99
N ALA A 117 3.14 0.61 45.05
CA ALA A 117 4.20 -0.19 45.67
C ALA A 117 5.50 -0.10 44.85
N ALA A 118 5.43 -0.11 43.52
CA ALA A 118 6.59 0.09 42.65
C ALA A 118 7.22 1.49 42.80
N ALA A 119 6.41 2.55 42.83
CA ALA A 119 6.88 3.92 43.01
C ALA A 119 7.60 4.10 44.37
N ASN A 120 7.08 3.50 45.45
CA ASN A 120 7.74 3.53 46.76
C ASN A 120 9.11 2.83 46.73
N PHE A 121 9.27 1.77 45.95
CA PHE A 121 10.59 1.15 45.75
C PHE A 121 11.51 2.07 44.92
N ALA A 122 10.99 2.73 43.89
CA ALA A 122 11.75 3.68 43.08
C ALA A 122 12.30 4.85 43.90
N GLU A 123 11.52 5.38 44.85
CA GLU A 123 11.92 6.47 45.76
C GLU A 123 13.19 6.13 46.56
N TRP A 124 13.33 4.87 47.01
CA TRP A 124 14.53 4.42 47.70
C TRP A 124 15.80 4.47 46.82
N TYR A 125 15.63 4.20 45.52
CA TYR A 125 16.72 4.12 44.54
C TYR A 125 17.17 5.47 43.99
N ILE A 126 16.31 6.49 44.05
CA ILE A 126 16.63 7.87 43.64
C ILE A 126 17.17 8.71 44.82
N ASP A 127 17.04 8.22 46.05
CA ASP A 127 17.51 8.92 47.25
C ASP A 127 19.05 8.94 47.33
N PRO A 128 19.68 10.13 47.25
CA PRO A 128 21.13 10.28 47.33
C PRO A 128 21.74 9.84 48.67
N SER A 129 20.93 9.66 49.74
CA SER A 129 21.43 9.10 51.00
C SER A 129 21.63 7.58 50.95
N ASN A 130 21.01 6.89 49.99
CA ASN A 130 21.05 5.42 49.87
C ASN A 130 22.03 4.95 48.78
N VAL A 131 22.26 5.76 47.76
CA VAL A 131 23.08 5.43 46.58
C VAL A 131 24.20 6.47 46.40
N GLU A 132 25.40 6.03 46.04
CA GLU A 132 26.51 6.90 45.66
C GLU A 132 26.73 6.82 44.14
N GLY A 133 26.56 7.95 43.43
CA GLY A 133 26.75 8.07 41.97
C GLY A 133 25.62 8.84 41.27
N ILE A 134 25.93 9.50 40.15
CA ILE A 134 24.98 10.19 39.25
C ILE A 134 25.00 9.48 37.88
N GLU A 135 23.87 9.57 37.16
CA GLU A 135 23.53 9.08 35.81
C GLU A 135 24.66 8.48 34.93
N VAL A 136 24.39 7.30 34.34
CA VAL A 136 25.33 6.58 33.47
C VAL A 136 25.30 7.16 32.05
N VAL A 137 26.42 7.77 31.65
CA VAL A 137 26.83 7.82 30.24
C VAL A 137 28.07 6.96 30.12
N ALA A 138 27.97 5.82 29.42
CA ALA A 138 29.17 5.15 28.95
C ALA A 138 29.75 6.05 27.85
N HIS A 139 30.91 6.64 28.11
CA HIS A 139 31.62 7.38 27.08
C HIS A 139 32.23 6.38 26.11
N LEU A 140 31.44 6.01 25.11
CA LEU A 140 31.88 5.17 24.00
C LEU A 140 32.69 6.03 23.04
N HIS A 141 33.95 5.70 22.88
CA HIS A 141 34.80 6.31 21.86
C HIS A 141 35.08 5.26 20.79
N PRO A 142 35.00 5.63 19.49
CA PRO A 142 35.34 4.71 18.43
C PRO A 142 36.84 4.42 18.47
N TYR A 143 37.23 3.18 18.18
CA TYR A 143 38.65 2.80 18.15
C TYR A 143 39.49 3.63 17.16
N SER A 144 38.85 4.22 16.14
CA SER A 144 39.48 5.15 15.19
C SER A 144 39.97 6.48 15.80
N ARG A 145 39.59 6.80 17.04
CA ARG A 145 40.15 7.94 17.79
C ARG A 145 41.48 7.64 18.47
N LEU A 146 41.86 6.37 18.60
CA LEU A 146 43.14 5.99 19.17
C LEU A 146 44.27 6.31 18.19
N ALA A 147 45.34 6.92 18.69
CA ALA A 147 46.50 7.27 17.86
C ALA A 147 47.10 6.00 17.22
N GLY A 148 47.31 6.04 15.90
CA GLY A 148 47.91 4.92 15.14
C GLY A 148 46.93 3.80 14.73
N VAL A 149 45.63 3.96 15.01
CA VAL A 149 44.59 2.98 14.63
C VAL A 149 43.83 3.46 13.39
N GLU A 150 44.20 2.94 12.22
CA GLU A 150 43.54 3.22 10.94
C GLU A 150 42.37 2.26 10.69
N LEU A 151 41.40 2.21 11.62
CA LEU A 151 40.15 1.51 11.35
C LEU A 151 39.27 2.40 10.46
N PRO A 152 38.83 1.93 9.28
CA PRO A 152 37.93 2.72 8.46
C PRO A 152 36.65 3.01 9.26
N PHE A 153 36.12 4.23 9.19
CA PHE A 153 34.97 4.63 10.01
C PHE A 153 33.68 3.87 9.65
N ALA A 154 33.64 3.30 8.46
CA ALA A 154 32.60 2.42 7.94
C ALA A 154 33.25 1.29 7.13
N VAL A 155 32.52 0.20 6.86
CA VAL A 155 32.93 -0.69 5.76
C VAL A 155 32.86 0.17 4.49
N PRO A 156 33.91 0.25 3.65
CA PRO A 156 33.84 0.98 2.40
C PRO A 156 32.80 0.31 1.49
N VAL A 157 31.57 0.82 1.52
CA VAL A 157 30.52 0.44 0.58
C VAL A 157 30.84 1.19 -0.72
N PRO A 158 31.06 0.48 -1.85
CA PRO A 158 31.29 1.15 -3.12
C PRO A 158 30.17 2.13 -3.43
N ARG A 159 30.49 3.31 -3.98
CA ARG A 159 29.48 4.32 -4.35
C ARG A 159 28.35 3.70 -5.19
N LYS A 160 28.71 2.84 -6.14
CA LYS A 160 27.78 2.07 -6.97
C LYS A 160 26.75 1.28 -6.15
N THR A 161 27.16 0.68 -5.03
CA THR A 161 26.25 -0.07 -4.15
C THR A 161 25.25 0.86 -3.46
N LEU A 162 25.66 2.07 -3.08
CA LEU A 162 24.73 3.07 -2.54
C LEU A 162 23.74 3.53 -3.60
N ASP A 163 24.21 3.78 -4.83
CA ASP A 163 23.36 4.18 -5.95
C ASP A 163 22.31 3.08 -6.27
N GLU A 164 22.71 1.80 -6.26
CA GLU A 164 21.81 0.64 -6.44
C GLU A 164 20.77 0.49 -5.31
N LEU A 165 21.14 0.86 -4.07
CA LEU A 165 20.23 0.83 -2.91
C LEU A 165 19.24 2.00 -2.96
N ASP A 166 19.70 3.18 -3.36
CA ASP A 166 18.83 4.34 -3.58
C ASP A 166 17.83 4.05 -4.72
N GLU A 167 18.28 3.44 -5.82
CA GLU A 167 17.39 3.00 -6.91
C GLU A 167 16.32 2.03 -6.41
N LEU A 168 16.70 1.02 -5.62
CA LEU A 168 15.75 0.08 -5.03
C LEU A 168 14.75 0.78 -4.11
N ARG A 169 15.22 1.71 -3.27
CA ARG A 169 14.35 2.49 -2.37
C ARG A 169 13.34 3.31 -3.18
N ASP A 170 13.79 3.96 -4.24
CA ASP A 170 12.96 4.80 -5.07
C ASP A 170 11.91 3.96 -5.83
N LYS A 171 12.28 2.77 -6.33
CA LYS A 171 11.33 1.80 -6.91
C LYS A 171 10.31 1.28 -5.90
N LEU A 172 10.73 0.94 -4.69
CA LEU A 172 9.79 0.51 -3.65
C LEU A 172 8.81 1.63 -3.29
N ARG A 173 9.29 2.88 -3.23
CA ARG A 173 8.42 4.04 -3.03
C ARG A 173 7.44 4.23 -4.20
N GLU A 174 7.92 4.16 -5.43
CA GLU A 174 7.06 4.25 -6.63
C GLU A 174 6.00 3.14 -6.62
N LEU A 175 6.37 1.90 -6.33
CA LEU A 175 5.43 0.79 -6.20
C LEU A 175 4.37 1.06 -5.12
N TYR A 176 4.78 1.65 -3.99
CA TYR A 176 3.85 2.04 -2.94
C TYR A 176 2.85 3.09 -3.44
N ASP A 177 3.36 4.13 -4.11
CA ASP A 177 2.56 5.24 -4.63
C ASP A 177 1.58 4.78 -5.71
N VAL A 178 2.04 4.02 -6.71
CA VAL A 178 1.17 3.49 -7.78
C VAL A 178 0.10 2.55 -7.20
N ALA A 179 0.45 1.72 -6.23
CA ALA A 179 -0.52 0.84 -5.56
C ALA A 179 -1.60 1.59 -4.79
N ASN A 180 -1.29 2.77 -4.23
CA ASN A 180 -2.29 3.58 -3.52
C ASN A 180 -3.22 4.36 -4.46
N LEU A 181 -2.89 4.43 -5.76
CA LEU A 181 -3.75 5.01 -6.79
C LEU A 181 -4.76 3.99 -7.34
N ILE A 182 -4.68 2.73 -6.91
CA ILE A 182 -5.64 1.69 -7.29
C ILE A 182 -6.91 1.86 -6.42
N PRO A 183 -8.11 1.88 -7.03
CA PRO A 183 -9.36 1.87 -6.28
C PRO A 183 -9.46 0.67 -5.34
N THR A 184 -10.05 0.88 -4.17
CA THR A 184 -10.44 -0.21 -3.27
C THR A 184 -11.73 -0.84 -3.75
N PHE A 185 -11.78 -2.17 -3.76
CA PHE A 185 -12.95 -2.97 -4.15
C PHE A 185 -13.39 -3.83 -2.96
N ASP A 186 -14.70 -3.95 -2.74
CA ASP A 186 -15.28 -4.88 -1.76
C ASP A 186 -16.43 -5.67 -2.40
N PRO A 187 -16.30 -7.00 -2.60
CA PRO A 187 -15.10 -7.82 -2.37
C PRO A 187 -13.99 -7.52 -3.38
N MET A 188 -12.73 -7.68 -2.97
CA MET A 188 -11.59 -7.43 -3.86
C MET A 188 -11.46 -8.52 -4.94
N PRO A 189 -11.43 -8.17 -6.25
CA PRO A 189 -11.30 -9.17 -7.31
C PRO A 189 -9.97 -9.94 -7.20
N THR A 190 -9.97 -11.24 -7.50
CA THR A 190 -8.80 -12.11 -7.36
C THR A 190 -7.52 -11.54 -8.01
N PRO A 191 -7.54 -11.01 -9.26
CA PRO A 191 -6.33 -10.45 -9.86
C PRO A 191 -5.78 -9.23 -9.11
N VAL A 192 -6.64 -8.45 -8.45
CA VAL A 192 -6.25 -7.30 -7.63
C VAL A 192 -5.68 -7.76 -6.30
N TRP A 193 -6.31 -8.77 -5.69
CA TRP A 193 -5.79 -9.40 -4.48
C TRP A 193 -4.38 -9.96 -4.69
N ASP A 194 -4.15 -10.63 -5.82
CA ASP A 194 -2.85 -11.18 -6.19
C ASP A 194 -1.79 -10.10 -6.36
N LEU A 195 -2.12 -8.98 -7.03
CA LEU A 195 -1.23 -7.82 -7.14
C LEU A 195 -0.85 -7.25 -5.77
N MET A 196 -1.84 -7.03 -4.90
CA MET A 196 -1.61 -6.52 -3.55
C MET A 196 -0.84 -7.51 -2.67
N SER A 197 -1.01 -8.82 -2.90
CA SER A 197 -0.22 -9.87 -2.26
C SER A 197 1.25 -9.86 -2.70
N LYS A 198 1.52 -9.68 -4.00
CA LYS A 198 2.87 -9.51 -4.55
C LYS A 198 3.59 -8.31 -3.92
N LYS A 199 2.92 -7.15 -3.85
CA LYS A 199 3.44 -5.96 -3.14
C LYS A 199 3.82 -6.31 -1.70
N ARG A 200 2.88 -6.82 -0.90
CA ARG A 200 3.15 -7.17 0.51
C ARG A 200 4.31 -8.14 0.67
N THR A 201 4.39 -9.14 -0.22
CA THR A 201 5.46 -10.14 -0.21
C THR A 201 6.81 -9.52 -0.49
N LEU A 202 6.93 -8.67 -1.51
CA LEU A 202 8.19 -7.99 -1.84
C LEU A 202 8.66 -7.11 -0.69
N PHE A 203 7.78 -6.27 -0.12
CA PHE A 203 8.14 -5.39 1.00
C PHE A 203 8.63 -6.19 2.21
N ARG A 204 7.94 -7.28 2.55
CA ARG A 204 8.38 -8.17 3.64
C ARG A 204 9.74 -8.79 3.34
N LEU A 205 9.96 -9.30 2.13
CA LEU A 205 11.24 -9.92 1.75
C LEU A 205 12.41 -8.94 1.79
N VAL A 206 12.18 -7.68 1.41
CA VAL A 206 13.20 -6.62 1.49
C VAL A 206 13.53 -6.30 2.95
N ASP A 207 12.51 -6.13 3.81
CA ASP A 207 12.72 -5.84 5.23
C ASP A 207 13.45 -7.00 5.95
N ASP A 208 13.02 -8.24 5.71
CA ASP A 208 13.63 -9.45 6.26
C ASP A 208 15.11 -9.58 5.88
N LYS A 209 15.49 -9.12 4.68
CA LYS A 209 16.86 -9.23 4.15
C LYS A 209 17.67 -7.94 4.20
N ARG A 210 17.17 -6.87 4.82
CA ARG A 210 17.77 -5.52 4.79
C ARG A 210 19.28 -5.48 5.07
N VAL A 211 19.76 -6.32 5.99
CA VAL A 211 21.18 -6.39 6.39
C VAL A 211 22.05 -7.01 5.28
N PHE A 212 21.51 -7.97 4.55
CA PHE A 212 22.24 -8.71 3.51
C PHE A 212 22.24 -7.98 2.15
N ILE A 213 21.19 -7.21 1.87
CA ILE A 213 21.04 -6.48 0.60
C ILE A 213 22.23 -5.54 0.36
N ALA A 214 22.77 -4.89 1.41
CA ALA A 214 23.94 -4.02 1.26
C ALA A 214 25.22 -4.76 0.83
N HIS A 215 25.30 -6.07 1.04
CA HIS A 215 26.51 -6.87 0.82
C HIS A 215 26.39 -7.86 -0.35
N ASP A 216 25.17 -8.16 -0.81
CA ASP A 216 24.91 -9.16 -1.85
C ASP A 216 24.36 -8.49 -3.13
N GLN A 217 25.18 -8.53 -4.19
CA GLN A 217 24.86 -7.93 -5.48
C GLN A 217 23.70 -8.64 -6.19
N ASP A 218 23.61 -9.96 -6.08
CA ASP A 218 22.58 -10.74 -6.74
C ASP A 218 21.24 -10.48 -6.07
N LEU A 219 21.20 -10.40 -4.74
CA LEU A 219 20.01 -9.98 -3.99
C LEU A 219 19.54 -8.58 -4.40
N ARG A 220 20.44 -7.58 -4.49
CA ARG A 220 20.07 -6.23 -4.95
C ARG A 220 19.50 -6.23 -6.35
N SER A 221 20.18 -6.90 -7.27
CA SER A 221 19.77 -6.96 -8.68
C SER A 221 18.40 -7.63 -8.81
N ASN A 222 18.19 -8.75 -8.12
CA ASN A 222 16.92 -9.47 -8.10
C ASN A 222 15.78 -8.60 -7.54
N PHE A 223 15.99 -7.91 -6.42
CA PHE A 223 14.96 -7.04 -5.86
C PHE A 223 14.66 -5.84 -6.75
N ASN A 224 15.67 -5.26 -7.40
CA ASN A 224 15.47 -4.18 -8.37
C ASN A 224 14.63 -4.61 -9.57
N VAL A 225 14.89 -5.81 -10.12
CA VAL A 225 14.10 -6.38 -11.21
C VAL A 225 12.67 -6.69 -10.75
N LEU A 226 12.51 -7.34 -9.60
CA LEU A 226 11.19 -7.68 -9.06
C LEU A 226 10.34 -6.44 -8.78
N ALA A 227 10.95 -5.39 -8.19
CA ALA A 227 10.26 -4.12 -7.94
C ALA A 227 9.81 -3.48 -9.26
N GLN A 228 10.69 -3.44 -10.27
CA GLN A 228 10.36 -2.90 -11.59
C GLN A 228 9.22 -3.67 -12.27
N CYS A 229 9.27 -5.01 -12.27
CA CYS A 229 8.21 -5.83 -12.83
C CYS A 229 6.86 -5.58 -12.13
N HIS A 230 6.87 -5.42 -10.79
CA HIS A 230 5.64 -5.10 -10.07
C HIS A 230 5.15 -3.69 -10.37
N ILE A 231 6.02 -2.69 -10.48
CA ILE A 231 5.62 -1.33 -10.91
C ILE A 231 4.90 -1.39 -12.26
N GLU A 232 5.47 -2.09 -13.24
CA GLU A 232 4.88 -2.24 -14.58
C GLU A 232 3.50 -2.91 -14.53
N GLU A 233 3.37 -4.02 -13.80
CA GLU A 233 2.07 -4.70 -13.62
C GLU A 233 1.02 -3.79 -12.96
N PHE A 234 1.42 -2.99 -11.95
CA PHE A 234 0.53 -2.05 -11.26
C PHE A 234 0.13 -0.87 -12.16
N GLN A 235 1.07 -0.36 -12.97
CA GLN A 235 0.78 0.69 -13.94
C GLN A 235 -0.16 0.21 -15.05
N GLU A 236 0.04 -1.00 -15.58
CA GLU A 236 -0.87 -1.64 -16.54
C GLU A 236 -2.28 -1.72 -15.96
N PHE A 237 -2.41 -2.25 -14.73
CA PHE A 237 -3.70 -2.34 -14.06
C PHE A 237 -4.37 -0.97 -13.87
N ARG A 238 -3.61 0.04 -13.43
CA ARG A 238 -4.13 1.40 -13.27
C ARG A 238 -4.69 1.96 -14.59
N ARG A 239 -3.99 1.78 -15.71
CA ARG A 239 -4.46 2.23 -17.03
C ARG A 239 -5.77 1.54 -17.41
N ILE A 240 -5.90 0.25 -17.10
CA ILE A 240 -7.13 -0.53 -17.32
C ILE A 240 -8.27 -0.03 -16.44
N CYS A 241 -8.02 0.30 -15.16
CA CYS A 241 -9.01 0.92 -14.28
C CYS A 241 -9.49 2.27 -14.82
N THR A 242 -8.58 3.14 -15.25
CA THR A 242 -8.94 4.44 -15.84
C THR A 242 -9.77 4.26 -17.10
N PHE A 243 -9.38 3.33 -17.99
CA PHE A 243 -10.16 3.02 -19.18
C PHE A 243 -11.56 2.48 -18.82
N TRP A 244 -11.65 1.57 -17.85
CA TRP A 244 -12.92 1.04 -17.38
C TRP A 244 -13.83 2.13 -16.77
N GLN A 245 -13.28 3.07 -15.99
CA GLN A 245 -14.02 4.23 -15.46
C GLN A 245 -14.57 5.11 -16.58
N LEU A 246 -13.75 5.45 -17.58
CA LEU A 246 -14.18 6.23 -18.75
C LEU A 246 -15.33 5.54 -19.52
N VAL A 247 -15.24 4.22 -19.69
CA VAL A 247 -16.32 3.44 -20.32
C VAL A 247 -17.58 3.45 -19.44
N ASN A 248 -17.44 3.31 -18.12
CA ASN A 248 -18.59 3.32 -17.20
C ASN A 248 -19.29 4.69 -17.18
N GLU A 249 -18.54 5.79 -17.18
CA GLU A 249 -19.08 7.16 -17.30
C GLU A 249 -19.86 7.34 -18.60
N SER A 250 -19.35 6.78 -19.71
CA SER A 250 -20.00 6.89 -21.03
C SER A 250 -21.36 6.19 -21.14
N LYS A 251 -21.70 5.26 -20.23
CA LYS A 251 -23.05 4.67 -20.16
C LYS A 251 -24.14 5.72 -19.95
N THR A 252 -23.81 6.80 -19.23
CA THR A 252 -24.76 7.89 -18.94
C THR A 252 -25.08 8.72 -20.19
N ASP A 253 -24.19 8.71 -21.19
CA ASP A 253 -24.36 9.36 -22.49
C ASP A 253 -25.10 8.46 -23.52
N GLU A 254 -25.47 7.22 -23.15
CA GLU A 254 -26.28 6.35 -24.01
C GLU A 254 -27.71 6.91 -24.15
N PRO A 255 -28.32 6.86 -25.34
CA PRO A 255 -29.73 7.19 -25.48
C PRO A 255 -30.58 6.32 -24.55
N ALA A 256 -31.46 6.92 -23.75
CA ALA A 256 -32.30 6.13 -22.85
C ALA A 256 -33.11 5.07 -23.63
N ASP A 257 -33.26 3.89 -23.02
CA ASP A 257 -34.20 2.88 -23.54
C ASP A 257 -35.55 3.54 -23.75
N GLY A 258 -36.15 3.32 -24.92
CA GLY A 258 -37.38 4.00 -25.25
C GLY A 258 -37.26 5.11 -26.28
N LEU A 259 -36.08 5.72 -26.44
CA LEU A 259 -35.93 6.94 -27.23
C LEU A 259 -35.61 6.70 -28.71
N VAL A 260 -36.30 7.46 -29.55
CA VAL A 260 -36.18 7.54 -31.01
C VAL A 260 -34.99 8.47 -31.31
N GLY A 261 -33.91 7.94 -31.87
CA GLY A 261 -32.73 8.76 -32.20
C GLY A 261 -33.07 9.84 -33.23
N TYR A 262 -32.85 11.11 -32.87
CA TYR A 262 -32.95 12.23 -33.82
C TYR A 262 -31.82 12.15 -34.85
N ARG A 263 -32.19 12.42 -36.10
CA ARG A 263 -31.40 12.30 -37.34
C ARG A 263 -29.92 12.66 -37.23
N ASN A 264 -29.12 11.74 -37.78
CA ASN A 264 -27.86 11.94 -38.51
C ASN A 264 -27.02 13.15 -38.07
N GLU A 265 -25.97 12.86 -37.27
CA GLU A 265 -24.62 13.44 -37.34
C GLU A 265 -24.01 13.84 -35.98
N ARG A 266 -24.75 13.89 -34.87
CA ARG A 266 -24.13 14.09 -33.54
C ARG A 266 -24.89 13.40 -32.41
N ALA A 267 -24.11 12.73 -31.55
CA ALA A 267 -24.43 12.32 -30.19
C ALA A 267 -25.32 11.07 -30.00
N GLY A 268 -24.65 10.00 -29.59
CA GLY A 268 -25.23 8.76 -29.06
C GLY A 268 -24.17 7.68 -29.14
N GLY A 269 -23.19 7.71 -28.23
CA GLY A 269 -22.03 6.79 -28.17
C GLY A 269 -20.71 7.31 -28.77
N SER A 270 -20.74 8.34 -29.63
CA SER A 270 -19.53 8.77 -30.38
C SER A 270 -18.46 9.53 -29.57
N ARG A 271 -18.68 9.87 -28.30
CA ARG A 271 -17.62 10.48 -27.48
C ARG A 271 -16.46 9.51 -27.25
N LEU A 272 -16.73 8.21 -27.25
CA LEU A 272 -15.67 7.20 -27.18
C LEU A 272 -14.81 7.18 -28.45
N PHE A 273 -15.36 7.40 -29.65
CA PHE A 273 -14.55 7.33 -30.88
C PHE A 273 -13.40 8.34 -30.92
N GLY A 274 -13.60 9.54 -30.35
CA GLY A 274 -12.56 10.57 -30.25
C GLY A 274 -11.53 10.32 -29.14
N CYS A 275 -11.87 9.48 -28.15
CA CYS A 275 -11.03 9.14 -27.00
C CYS A 275 -10.42 7.73 -27.09
N MET A 276 -10.87 6.90 -28.04
CA MET A 276 -10.48 5.50 -28.26
C MET A 276 -9.28 5.35 -29.22
N HIS A 277 -8.30 6.25 -29.12
CA HIS A 277 -6.94 5.79 -29.31
C HIS A 277 -6.55 5.19 -27.96
N GLY A 278 -6.74 3.87 -27.86
CA GLY A 278 -6.48 3.11 -26.64
C GLY A 278 -5.17 3.57 -26.03
N THR A 279 -5.16 3.76 -24.71
CA THR A 279 -3.91 3.63 -23.96
C THR A 279 -3.20 2.39 -24.50
N ASP A 280 -1.90 2.44 -24.79
CA ASP A 280 -1.19 1.39 -25.55
C ASP A 280 -1.49 -0.06 -25.07
N ASP A 281 -1.92 -0.21 -23.81
CA ASP A 281 -2.24 -1.47 -23.13
C ASP A 281 -3.69 -1.96 -23.29
N VAL A 282 -4.62 -1.14 -23.76
CA VAL A 282 -6.04 -1.53 -23.96
C VAL A 282 -6.40 -1.48 -25.45
N LYS A 283 -6.35 -2.66 -26.07
CA LYS A 283 -6.73 -2.82 -27.48
C LYS A 283 -8.25 -2.91 -27.62
N VAL A 284 -8.86 -1.82 -28.06
CA VAL A 284 -10.26 -1.80 -28.51
C VAL A 284 -10.32 -2.23 -29.97
N VAL A 285 -11.19 -3.18 -30.29
CA VAL A 285 -11.40 -3.66 -31.66
C VAL A 285 -12.86 -3.48 -32.07
N GLU A 286 -13.10 -3.22 -33.35
CA GLU A 286 -14.43 -3.41 -33.94
C GLU A 286 -14.69 -4.92 -33.96
N TRP A 287 -15.54 -5.38 -33.04
CA TRP A 287 -15.76 -6.80 -32.84
C TRP A 287 -16.89 -7.33 -33.73
N GLU A 288 -18.02 -6.62 -33.79
CA GLU A 288 -19.15 -7.00 -34.63
C GLU A 288 -19.58 -5.83 -35.51
N LYS A 289 -19.79 -6.13 -36.79
CA LYS A 289 -20.41 -5.24 -37.75
C LYS A 289 -21.64 -5.91 -38.32
N ARG A 290 -22.82 -5.36 -38.04
CA ARG A 290 -24.09 -5.96 -38.44
C ARG A 290 -24.88 -5.05 -39.35
N GLN A 291 -25.22 -5.57 -40.53
CA GLN A 291 -26.09 -4.88 -41.46
C GLN A 291 -27.54 -5.33 -41.28
N VAL A 292 -28.44 -4.36 -41.20
CA VAL A 292 -29.88 -4.56 -41.10
C VAL A 292 -30.53 -3.82 -42.26
N ARG A 293 -31.16 -4.58 -43.18
CA ARG A 293 -31.85 -4.03 -44.35
C ARG A 293 -33.35 -4.10 -44.13
N LEU A 294 -34.03 -2.98 -44.34
CA LEU A 294 -35.50 -2.88 -44.33
C LEU A 294 -36.02 -2.72 -45.76
N ASP A 295 -36.82 -3.69 -46.22
CA ASP A 295 -37.39 -3.72 -47.56
C ASP A 295 -38.75 -2.98 -47.62
N GLY A 296 -39.11 -2.50 -48.82
CA GLY A 296 -40.16 -1.49 -49.00
C GLY A 296 -41.61 -1.94 -49.10
N SER A 297 -41.92 -3.24 -49.08
CA SER A 297 -43.24 -3.73 -49.50
C SER A 297 -44.29 -3.89 -48.41
N THR A 298 -43.94 -3.97 -47.12
CA THR A 298 -44.93 -4.26 -46.06
C THR A 298 -44.78 -3.41 -44.79
N SER A 299 -45.90 -3.22 -44.12
CA SER A 299 -46.15 -2.45 -42.89
C SER A 299 -45.13 -2.68 -41.77
N GLU A 300 -44.79 -1.63 -41.02
CA GLU A 300 -44.30 -1.67 -39.62
C GLU A 300 -43.32 -2.81 -39.23
N GLU A 301 -42.46 -3.28 -40.14
CA GLU A 301 -41.51 -4.34 -39.80
C GLU A 301 -40.48 -3.80 -38.80
N ILE A 302 -40.59 -4.32 -37.57
CA ILE A 302 -39.64 -4.10 -36.50
C ILE A 302 -38.57 -5.19 -36.64
N LEU A 303 -37.35 -4.79 -37.02
CA LEU A 303 -36.21 -5.69 -36.99
C LEU A 303 -35.38 -5.46 -35.74
N LEU A 304 -35.00 -6.56 -35.10
CA LEU A 304 -34.12 -6.61 -33.95
C LEU A 304 -32.70 -6.98 -34.40
N ALA A 305 -31.72 -6.21 -33.95
CA ALA A 305 -30.33 -6.63 -33.95
C ALA A 305 -29.94 -7.08 -32.54
N ASP A 306 -29.96 -8.39 -32.32
CA ASP A 306 -29.47 -9.03 -31.09
C ASP A 306 -27.96 -9.19 -31.13
N ILE A 307 -27.23 -8.41 -30.34
CA ILE A 307 -25.77 -8.49 -30.30
C ILE A 307 -25.38 -9.65 -29.37
N LYS A 308 -24.60 -10.63 -29.87
CA LYS A 308 -24.24 -11.83 -29.09
C LYS A 308 -22.84 -11.70 -28.52
N VAL A 309 -22.72 -11.28 -27.27
CA VAL A 309 -21.41 -11.05 -26.64
C VAL A 309 -20.77 -12.40 -26.23
N PRO A 310 -19.60 -12.77 -26.79
CA PRO A 310 -18.88 -13.96 -26.37
C PRO A 310 -18.32 -13.79 -24.95
N GLN A 311 -18.13 -14.90 -24.24
CA GLN A 311 -17.48 -14.86 -22.93
C GLN A 311 -16.09 -14.23 -23.02
N GLY A 312 -15.75 -13.35 -22.06
CA GLY A 312 -14.47 -12.64 -22.04
C GLY A 312 -14.36 -11.47 -23.03
N THR A 313 -15.46 -11.12 -23.71
CA THR A 313 -15.58 -9.92 -24.53
C THR A 313 -16.48 -8.92 -23.82
N HIS A 314 -16.07 -7.66 -23.77
CA HIS A 314 -16.84 -6.60 -23.11
C HIS A 314 -17.08 -5.47 -24.10
N ILE A 315 -18.36 -5.14 -24.34
CA ILE A 315 -18.72 -4.01 -25.19
C ILE A 315 -18.36 -2.72 -24.47
N VAL A 316 -17.54 -1.90 -25.12
CA VAL A 316 -17.06 -0.61 -24.60
C VAL A 316 -17.54 0.57 -25.43
N GLY A 317 -18.23 0.32 -26.55
CA GLY A 317 -18.82 1.36 -27.38
C GLY A 317 -19.58 0.79 -28.57
N TRP A 318 -20.39 1.63 -29.21
CA TRP A 318 -21.15 1.26 -30.40
C TRP A 318 -21.52 2.49 -31.23
N SER A 319 -21.87 2.27 -32.50
CA SER A 319 -22.42 3.32 -33.37
C SER A 319 -23.35 2.73 -34.44
N VAL A 320 -24.25 3.55 -34.97
CA VAL A 320 -25.14 3.19 -36.08
C VAL A 320 -24.91 4.14 -37.24
N SER A 321 -24.52 3.60 -38.38
CA SER A 321 -24.46 4.32 -39.66
C SER A 321 -25.60 3.89 -40.57
N THR A 322 -26.05 4.77 -41.47
CA THR A 322 -27.12 4.46 -42.43
C THR A 322 -26.76 4.97 -43.82
N ASP A 323 -27.14 4.20 -44.84
CA ASP A 323 -26.98 4.58 -46.24
C ASP A 323 -28.06 5.58 -46.72
N ASN A 324 -29.14 5.78 -45.95
CA ASN A 324 -30.31 6.54 -46.39
C ASN A 324 -30.93 7.42 -45.29
N ARG A 325 -31.47 8.60 -45.66
CA ARG A 325 -31.91 9.65 -44.69
C ARG A 325 -33.32 9.44 -44.07
N ASP A 326 -34.03 8.39 -44.45
CA ASP A 326 -35.46 8.20 -44.14
C ASP A 326 -35.77 7.03 -43.20
N GLY A 327 -34.76 6.61 -42.43
CA GLY A 327 -34.88 5.60 -41.40
C GLY A 327 -34.76 6.17 -39.98
N ILE A 328 -35.31 5.45 -38.98
CA ILE A 328 -35.02 5.72 -37.58
C ILE A 328 -34.78 4.40 -36.81
N TRP A 329 -34.00 4.46 -35.74
CA TRP A 329 -33.70 3.35 -34.86
C TRP A 329 -33.93 3.74 -33.40
N LYS A 330 -34.00 2.74 -32.51
CA LYS A 330 -34.22 2.93 -31.06
C LYS A 330 -33.50 1.83 -30.29
N GLN A 331 -32.79 2.22 -29.24
CA GLN A 331 -32.22 1.29 -28.27
C GLN A 331 -33.35 0.61 -27.47
N HIS A 332 -33.21 -0.69 -27.20
CA HIS A 332 -34.20 -1.47 -26.46
C HIS A 332 -33.69 -2.05 -25.14
N SER A 333 -32.38 -2.26 -24.99
CA SER A 333 -31.78 -2.62 -23.70
C SER A 333 -31.45 -1.36 -22.89
N PRO A 334 -31.49 -1.38 -21.54
CA PRO A 334 -31.13 -0.23 -20.71
C PRO A 334 -29.73 0.33 -21.03
N HIS A 335 -28.77 -0.57 -21.28
CA HIS A 335 -27.42 -0.24 -21.73
C HIS A 335 -27.00 -1.20 -22.84
N ILE A 336 -26.13 -0.74 -23.74
CA ILE A 336 -25.44 -1.62 -24.69
C ILE A 336 -24.04 -1.95 -24.15
N ILE A 337 -23.39 -0.96 -23.55
CA ILE A 337 -22.10 -1.12 -22.86
C ILE A 337 -22.26 -2.09 -21.67
N PHE A 338 -21.36 -3.08 -21.59
CA PHE A 338 -21.37 -4.17 -20.61
C PHE A 338 -22.65 -5.01 -20.52
N SER A 339 -23.57 -4.88 -21.49
CA SER A 339 -24.77 -5.71 -21.54
C SER A 339 -24.44 -7.11 -22.04
N THR A 340 -25.00 -8.13 -21.40
CA THR A 340 -24.88 -9.53 -21.81
C THR A 340 -25.78 -9.88 -23.00
N LEU A 341 -26.88 -9.13 -23.17
CA LEU A 341 -27.83 -9.27 -24.27
C LEU A 341 -28.24 -7.89 -24.81
N PRO A 342 -27.31 -7.14 -25.45
CA PRO A 342 -27.63 -5.85 -26.03
C PRO A 342 -28.59 -5.97 -27.22
N GLN A 343 -29.59 -5.09 -27.28
CA GLN A 343 -30.61 -5.10 -28.33
C GLN A 343 -30.92 -3.72 -28.91
N ILE A 344 -30.96 -3.63 -30.24
CA ILE A 344 -31.35 -2.43 -30.98
C ILE A 344 -32.52 -2.77 -31.93
N LYS A 345 -33.55 -1.91 -31.93
CA LYS A 345 -34.71 -2.00 -32.84
C LYS A 345 -34.59 -1.01 -33.99
N PHE A 346 -34.91 -1.45 -35.20
CA PHE A 346 -34.92 -0.64 -36.42
C PHE A 346 -36.33 -0.55 -36.98
N TYR A 347 -36.69 0.63 -37.47
CA TYR A 347 -37.99 0.89 -38.10
C TYR A 347 -37.83 1.83 -39.28
N ARG A 348 -38.73 1.67 -40.25
CA ARG A 348 -38.83 2.57 -41.39
C ARG A 348 -40.02 3.50 -41.17
N VAL A 349 -39.78 4.80 -41.10
CA VAL A 349 -40.87 5.77 -41.03
C VAL A 349 -41.32 6.12 -42.45
N LYS A 350 -42.51 5.65 -42.84
CA LYS A 350 -43.18 6.14 -44.05
C LYS A 350 -43.51 7.61 -43.86
N LYS A 351 -42.70 8.52 -44.43
CA LYS A 351 -43.08 9.94 -44.50
C LYS A 351 -44.36 10.07 -45.31
N ARG A 352 -45.49 10.29 -44.62
CA ARG A 352 -46.84 10.47 -45.21
C ARG A 352 -46.98 11.65 -46.20
N ARG A 353 -45.93 12.43 -46.50
CA ARG A 353 -46.10 13.76 -47.14
C ARG A 353 -45.16 14.11 -48.29
N TRP A 354 -44.23 13.26 -48.68
CA TRP A 354 -43.35 13.59 -49.81
C TRP A 354 -43.32 12.41 -50.80
N PRO A 355 -43.67 12.63 -52.07
CA PRO A 355 -43.39 11.66 -53.12
C PRO A 355 -41.87 11.63 -53.26
N LEU A 356 -41.21 10.71 -52.56
CA LEU A 356 -39.80 10.45 -52.77
C LEU A 356 -39.64 9.88 -54.18
N PRO A 357 -38.59 10.28 -54.92
CA PRO A 357 -38.27 9.66 -56.19
C PRO A 357 -38.12 8.15 -55.98
N TRP A 358 -38.63 7.40 -56.95
CA TRP A 358 -39.07 6.01 -56.88
C TRP A 358 -37.98 4.95 -56.63
N ASN A 359 -36.80 5.34 -56.11
CA ASN A 359 -35.62 4.48 -56.03
C ASN A 359 -35.06 4.25 -54.61
N SER A 360 -35.65 4.81 -53.55
CA SER A 360 -35.26 4.42 -52.18
C SER A 360 -36.02 3.16 -51.73
N GLU A 361 -35.85 2.05 -52.45
CA GLU A 361 -36.57 0.80 -52.15
C GLU A 361 -36.15 0.21 -50.80
N HIS A 362 -34.92 0.52 -50.34
CA HIS A 362 -34.33 -0.07 -49.15
C HIS A 362 -33.64 0.98 -48.25
N CYS A 363 -33.62 0.70 -46.96
CA CYS A 363 -32.81 1.42 -45.97
C CYS A 363 -31.90 0.39 -45.29
N THR A 364 -30.58 0.61 -45.33
CA THR A 364 -29.60 -0.23 -44.65
C THR A 364 -29.03 0.53 -43.46
N TYR A 365 -29.08 -0.10 -42.30
CA TYR A 365 -28.34 0.33 -41.13
C TYR A 365 -27.15 -0.58 -40.93
N THR A 366 -26.02 -0.01 -40.54
CA THR A 366 -24.86 -0.76 -40.10
C THR A 366 -24.60 -0.41 -38.64
N VAL A 367 -24.74 -1.42 -37.77
CA VAL A 367 -24.34 -1.33 -36.37
C VAL A 367 -22.87 -1.73 -36.29
N HIS A 368 -22.07 -0.87 -35.67
CA HIS A 368 -20.67 -1.13 -35.35
C HIS A 368 -20.56 -1.27 -33.83
N VAL A 369 -20.00 -2.39 -33.37
CA VAL A 369 -19.81 -2.69 -31.94
C VAL A 369 -18.33 -2.77 -31.64
N TYR A 370 -17.90 -2.03 -30.63
CA TYR A 370 -16.52 -1.97 -30.17
C TYR A 370 -16.37 -2.70 -28.85
N ALA A 371 -15.34 -3.53 -28.75
CA ALA A 371 -15.14 -4.35 -27.58
C ALA A 371 -13.66 -4.47 -27.20
N VAL A 372 -13.44 -4.77 -25.91
CA VAL A 372 -12.17 -5.27 -25.39
C VAL A 372 -12.28 -6.79 -25.26
N GLN A 373 -11.28 -7.52 -25.74
CA GLN A 373 -11.24 -8.97 -25.72
C GLN A 373 -10.13 -9.47 -24.78
N ASN A 374 -10.44 -10.49 -23.97
CA ASN A 374 -9.47 -11.30 -23.24
C ASN A 374 -8.49 -10.52 -22.33
N ASN A 375 -8.87 -9.35 -21.82
CA ASN A 375 -8.08 -8.63 -20.82
C ASN A 375 -8.48 -9.09 -19.41
N LYS A 376 -7.57 -9.80 -18.72
CA LYS A 376 -7.82 -10.41 -17.41
C LYS A 376 -8.26 -9.41 -16.34
N TYR A 377 -7.70 -8.20 -16.37
CA TYR A 377 -8.01 -7.16 -15.38
C TYR A 377 -9.35 -6.50 -15.69
N PHE A 378 -9.61 -6.22 -16.97
CA PHE A 378 -10.89 -5.64 -17.40
C PHE A 378 -12.07 -6.58 -17.11
N SER A 379 -11.91 -7.89 -17.33
CA SER A 379 -12.95 -8.88 -16.97
C SER A 379 -13.21 -8.90 -15.47
N ALA A 380 -12.16 -8.90 -14.64
CA ALA A 380 -12.33 -8.87 -13.18
C ALA A 380 -13.05 -7.60 -12.69
N LEU A 381 -12.81 -6.46 -13.33
CA LEU A 381 -13.51 -5.20 -13.03
C LEU A 381 -14.98 -5.23 -13.45
N CYS A 382 -15.33 -5.89 -14.57
CA CYS A 382 -16.71 -5.98 -15.03
C CYS A 382 -17.54 -6.98 -14.22
N ASP A 383 -16.92 -8.06 -13.74
CA ASP A 383 -17.57 -9.11 -12.96
C ASP A 383 -17.79 -8.73 -11.49
N THR A 384 -17.20 -7.61 -11.04
CA THR A 384 -17.32 -7.10 -9.67
C THR A 384 -18.05 -5.75 -9.71
N PRO A 385 -19.34 -5.69 -9.30
CA PRO A 385 -20.05 -4.42 -9.29
C PRO A 385 -19.37 -3.46 -8.30
N PRO A 386 -19.20 -2.16 -8.64
CA PRO A 386 -18.79 -1.17 -7.66
C PRO A 386 -19.98 -0.97 -6.72
N GLU A 387 -19.86 -1.35 -5.45
CA GLU A 387 -20.69 -0.74 -4.44
C GLU A 387 -20.17 0.69 -4.23
N ASP A 388 -21.03 1.66 -4.51
CA ASP A 388 -20.92 3.10 -4.21
C ASP A 388 -19.49 3.67 -4.20
N MET A 389 -18.95 3.95 -5.40
CA MET A 389 -17.81 4.84 -5.58
C MET A 389 -18.26 6.29 -5.35
N GLU A 390 -18.37 6.72 -4.09
CA GLU A 390 -18.39 8.14 -3.69
C GLU A 390 -16.98 8.74 -3.55
#